data_AF-A0A1H7YGM2-F1
#
_entry.id   AF-A0A1H7YGM2-F1
#
_cell.length_a   1.000
_cell.length_b   1.000
_cell.length_c   1.000
_cell.angle_alpha   90.00
_cell.angle_beta   90.00
_cell.angle_gamma   90.00
#
_symmetry.space_group_name_H-M   'P 1'
#
loop_
_entity.id
_entity.type
_entity.pdbx_description
1 polymer ?
#
loop_
_entity_poly.entity_id
_entity_poly.type
_entity_poly.pdbx_seq_one_letter_code
_entity_poly.pdbx_strand_id
1 'polypeptide(L)'
;MGNKKKNSWLTGLIIALIIISLPPAFMYIKSLSDGTDVGKVRRKIKEHLYKEYGKEFVVDRIGIRSSRGQEFYQARIYPKSIIGTNKERDEYYYSTASVSKKSFDRLGGVGDGYSIVQMNIGSEEYLLPKTKEIFGKRVLLKTDVKYKKRESEDFFGWRLESNFEKMLNKTKNNPKDNRIELNLQVYIFNRIDDKKEKEKRRQQIFDFVQYLKDEGLFEYLELGVIFIDERVLAPSYDKFRSKIYRSDEVVVEVEGEEIYMPPMKLRREMSKVLQEELDKMSEKELLVSMRKINKEDLTYDGIREYNGQYQCWIYSIGILEEKYSSSITKKDRERTYDKISDVELIKYKKYIYIN
;
A
#
# COMPACT_ATOMS: atom_id res chain seq x y z
N MET A 1 -12.26 -45.44 53.35
CA MET A 1 -11.85 -44.07 53.76
C MET A 1 -10.56 -43.77 53.00
N GLY A 2 -10.51 -42.96 51.96
CA GLY A 2 -11.14 -41.66 51.79
C GLY A 2 -10.03 -40.61 51.85
N ASN A 3 -9.31 -40.37 50.74
CA ASN A 3 -9.23 -39.01 50.22
C ASN A 3 -8.71 -38.95 48.79
N LYS A 4 -9.31 -38.03 48.05
CA LYS A 4 -9.18 -37.74 46.63
C LYS A 4 -8.19 -36.59 46.42
N LYS A 5 -7.56 -36.60 45.23
CA LYS A 5 -7.14 -35.44 44.40
C LYS A 5 -5.93 -34.64 44.95
N LYS A 6 -5.02 -34.10 44.13
CA LYS A 6 -5.07 -33.75 42.70
C LYS A 6 -3.62 -33.54 42.22
N ASN A 7 -3.26 -34.13 41.08
CA ASN A 7 -1.99 -33.91 40.41
C ASN A 7 -1.85 -32.45 39.96
N SER A 8 -0.96 -31.71 40.62
CA SER A 8 -0.58 -30.32 40.37
C SER A 8 0.46 -30.21 39.23
N TRP A 9 0.28 -30.97 38.15
CA TRP A 9 1.21 -30.93 37.01
C TRP A 9 0.54 -30.57 35.66
N LEU A 10 -0.78 -30.29 35.68
CA LEU A 10 -1.52 -29.84 34.49
C LEU A 10 -1.84 -28.34 34.48
N THR A 11 -1.57 -27.59 35.55
CA THR A 11 -1.76 -26.13 35.59
C THR A 11 -0.51 -25.33 35.16
N GLY A 12 0.66 -25.98 35.12
CA GLY A 12 1.92 -25.36 34.66
C GLY A 12 2.09 -25.32 33.13
N LEU A 13 1.32 -26.12 32.37
CA LEU A 13 1.45 -26.21 30.91
C LEU A 13 0.42 -25.35 30.14
N ILE A 14 -0.58 -24.79 30.81
CA ILE A 14 -1.57 -23.88 30.19
C ILE A 14 -1.13 -22.41 30.31
N ILE A 15 -0.23 -22.07 31.24
CA ILE A 15 0.33 -20.71 31.37
C ILE A 15 1.55 -20.52 30.44
N ALA A 16 2.23 -21.62 30.05
CA ALA A 16 3.35 -21.56 29.10
C ALA A 16 2.93 -21.44 27.62
N LEU A 17 1.65 -21.64 27.28
CA LEU A 17 1.12 -21.57 25.91
C LEU A 17 0.33 -20.29 25.58
N ILE A 18 0.21 -19.35 26.53
CA ILE A 18 -0.40 -18.01 26.30
C ILE A 18 0.66 -16.92 26.08
N ILE A 19 1.96 -17.26 26.12
CA ILE A 19 3.06 -16.30 25.94
C ILE A 19 3.60 -16.26 24.49
N ILE A 20 3.11 -17.12 23.58
CA ILE A 20 3.63 -17.24 22.19
C ILE A 20 2.69 -16.60 21.12
N SER A 21 1.64 -15.88 21.52
CA SER A 21 0.78 -15.13 20.58
C SER A 21 0.87 -13.60 20.70
N LEU A 22 1.87 -13.08 21.41
CA LEU A 22 2.20 -11.67 21.37
C LEU A 22 3.27 -11.45 20.29
N PRO A 23 3.01 -10.62 19.26
CA PRO A 23 4.03 -10.17 18.34
C PRO A 23 5.16 -9.55 19.16
N PRO A 24 6.43 -9.65 18.73
CA PRO A 24 7.57 -9.19 19.52
C PRO A 24 7.41 -7.71 19.86
N ALA A 25 6.92 -7.46 21.08
CA ALA A 25 6.95 -6.17 21.77
C ALA A 25 8.38 -5.80 22.22
N PHE A 26 9.40 -6.45 21.63
CA PHE A 26 10.81 -6.19 21.83
C PHE A 26 11.38 -5.45 20.63
N MET A 27 10.93 -4.21 20.48
CA MET A 27 11.83 -3.12 20.11
C MET A 27 11.51 -1.92 21.00
N TYR A 28 11.50 -2.16 22.31
CA TYR A 28 11.69 -1.12 23.31
C TYR A 28 13.17 -0.71 23.21
N ILE A 29 13.51 0.09 22.20
CA ILE A 29 14.73 0.88 22.29
C ILE A 29 14.51 1.79 23.49
N LYS A 30 15.26 1.48 24.53
CA LYS A 30 15.50 2.25 25.73
C LYS A 30 15.92 3.68 25.33
N SER A 31 14.97 4.57 25.07
CA SER A 31 15.16 6.00 25.33
C SER A 31 14.64 6.30 26.72
N LEU A 32 15.22 5.64 27.73
CA LEU A 32 15.22 6.13 29.12
C LEU A 32 16.17 7.32 29.24
N SER A 33 16.00 8.29 28.33
CA SER A 33 16.28 9.69 28.58
C SER A 33 14.94 10.39 28.40
N ASP A 34 13.99 10.09 29.30
CA ASP A 34 12.77 10.87 29.45
C ASP A 34 13.16 12.26 29.97
N GLY A 35 13.74 13.08 29.09
CA GLY A 35 13.77 14.51 29.27
C GLY A 35 12.33 15.00 29.22
N THR A 36 11.99 15.91 30.13
CA THR A 36 10.72 16.65 30.27
C THR A 36 10.14 17.23 28.98
N ASP A 37 10.86 17.16 27.85
CA ASP A 37 10.50 17.66 26.53
C ASP A 37 9.68 16.66 25.69
N VAL A 38 9.98 15.35 25.70
CA VAL A 38 9.27 14.36 24.83
C VAL A 38 7.78 14.24 25.19
N GLY A 39 7.45 14.26 26.49
CA GLY A 39 6.06 14.27 26.95
C GLY A 39 5.30 15.53 26.53
N LYS A 40 5.97 16.69 26.57
CA LYS A 40 5.41 17.98 26.11
C LYS A 40 5.19 17.97 24.60
N VAL A 41 6.16 17.50 23.82
CA VAL A 41 6.05 17.31 22.37
C VAL A 41 4.87 16.41 22.03
N ARG A 42 4.77 15.23 22.66
CA ARG A 42 3.69 14.28 22.41
C ARG A 42 2.31 14.89 22.66
N ARG A 43 2.14 15.58 23.80
CA ARG A 43 0.87 16.26 24.13
C ARG A 43 0.54 17.34 23.11
N LYS A 44 1.51 18.18 22.76
CA LYS A 44 1.34 19.26 21.79
C LYS A 44 0.92 18.74 20.40
N ILE A 45 1.54 17.65 19.93
CA ILE A 45 1.14 17.01 18.67
C ILE A 45 -0.29 16.47 18.77
N LYS A 46 -0.65 15.76 19.86
CA LYS A 46 -2.01 15.23 20.05
C LYS A 46 -3.07 16.32 20.06
N GLU A 47 -2.83 17.43 20.76
CA GLU A 47 -3.74 18.58 20.81
C GLU A 47 -3.95 19.19 19.42
N HIS A 48 -2.86 19.39 18.66
CA HIS A 48 -2.91 19.86 17.28
C HIS A 48 -3.74 18.93 16.38
N LEU A 49 -3.44 17.63 16.38
CA LEU A 49 -4.13 16.65 15.54
C LEU A 49 -5.61 16.51 15.91
N TYR A 50 -5.97 16.62 17.19
CA TYR A 50 -7.37 16.60 17.62
C TYR A 50 -8.11 17.86 17.14
N LYS A 51 -7.49 19.03 17.25
CA LYS A 51 -8.06 20.29 16.76
C LYS A 51 -8.28 20.27 15.25
N GLU A 52 -7.30 19.76 14.49
CA GLU A 52 -7.33 19.75 13.03
C GLU A 52 -8.28 18.69 12.46
N TYR A 53 -8.25 17.47 13.01
CA TYR A 53 -8.94 16.32 12.42
C TYR A 53 -10.13 15.80 13.23
N GLY A 54 -10.36 16.32 14.44
CA GLY A 54 -11.46 15.89 15.32
C GLY A 54 -11.36 14.43 15.79
N LYS A 55 -10.15 13.82 15.73
CA LYS A 55 -9.91 12.41 16.06
C LYS A 55 -8.69 12.26 16.96
N GLU A 56 -8.66 11.19 17.73
CA GLU A 56 -7.50 10.86 18.56
C GLU A 56 -6.40 10.13 17.76
N PHE A 57 -5.15 10.44 18.07
CA PHE A 57 -3.97 9.86 17.41
C PHE A 57 -3.04 9.16 18.41
N VAL A 58 -2.40 8.09 17.91
CA VAL A 58 -1.14 7.60 18.46
C VAL A 58 -0.02 8.51 17.96
N VAL A 59 0.89 8.85 18.87
CA VAL A 59 2.07 9.66 18.61
C VAL A 59 3.25 8.95 19.27
N ASP A 60 4.03 8.26 18.45
CA ASP A 60 5.13 7.41 18.90
C ASP A 60 6.41 7.65 18.06
N ARG A 61 7.46 6.87 18.37
CA ARG A 61 8.78 6.97 17.72
C ARG A 61 9.28 8.42 17.62
N ILE A 62 9.14 9.18 18.71
CA ILE A 62 9.56 10.58 18.78
C ILE A 62 11.09 10.62 18.80
N GLY A 63 11.68 11.28 17.81
CA GLY A 63 13.13 11.49 17.71
C GLY A 63 13.47 12.92 17.30
N ILE A 64 14.73 13.30 17.46
CA ILE A 64 15.26 14.59 17.00
C ILE A 64 15.81 14.40 15.57
N ARG A 65 15.50 15.36 14.71
CA ARG A 65 16.05 15.48 13.35
C ARG A 65 16.64 16.87 13.17
N SER A 66 17.65 16.96 12.31
CA SER A 66 18.28 18.23 11.95
C SER A 66 18.27 18.36 10.44
N SER A 67 17.80 19.50 9.94
CA SER A 67 17.82 19.82 8.51
C SER A 67 18.12 21.31 8.33
N ARG A 68 19.03 21.63 7.41
CA ARG A 68 19.48 23.02 7.14
C ARG A 68 19.83 23.81 8.41
N GLY A 69 20.48 23.15 9.38
CA GLY A 69 20.89 23.75 10.65
C GLY A 69 19.78 23.95 11.69
N GLN A 70 18.55 23.49 11.42
CA GLN A 70 17.43 23.56 12.37
C GLN A 70 17.12 22.19 12.96
N GLU A 71 17.00 22.11 14.28
CA GLU A 71 16.54 20.91 14.99
C GLU A 71 15.01 20.91 15.15
N PHE A 72 14.41 19.74 14.99
CA PHE A 72 12.98 19.53 15.26
C PHE A 72 12.75 18.12 15.81
N TYR A 73 11.73 18.00 16.65
CA TYR A 73 11.17 16.71 17.00
C TYR A 73 10.33 16.20 15.85
N GLN A 74 10.45 14.93 15.52
CA GLN A 74 9.61 14.24 14.54
C GLN A 74 9.04 12.98 15.19
N ALA A 75 7.74 12.76 14.99
CA ALA A 75 7.00 11.63 15.51
C ALA A 75 6.28 10.93 14.36
N ARG A 76 6.10 9.61 14.50
CA ARG A 76 5.14 8.87 13.69
C ARG A 76 3.75 9.07 14.29
N ILE A 77 2.76 9.27 13.41
CA ILE A 77 1.38 9.52 13.77
C ILE A 77 0.41 8.63 12.98
N TYR A 78 -0.64 8.16 13.66
CA TYR A 78 -1.74 7.43 13.04
C TYR A 78 -2.98 7.47 13.95
N PRO A 79 -4.21 7.36 13.41
CA PRO A 79 -5.42 7.48 14.21
C PRO A 79 -5.57 6.31 15.18
N LYS A 80 -6.05 6.53 16.39
CA LYS A 80 -6.30 5.40 17.34
C LYS A 80 -7.31 4.38 16.81
N SER A 81 -8.19 4.78 15.89
CA SER A 81 -9.24 3.92 15.33
C SER A 81 -8.72 2.72 14.54
N ILE A 82 -7.44 2.71 14.13
CA ILE A 82 -6.86 1.57 13.41
C ILE A 82 -6.19 0.55 14.34
N ILE A 83 -6.08 0.82 15.64
CA ILE A 83 -5.52 -0.12 16.63
C ILE A 83 -6.34 -1.41 16.66
N GLY A 84 -5.67 -2.55 16.65
CA GLY A 84 -6.30 -3.88 16.62
C GLY A 84 -6.82 -4.30 15.24
N THR A 85 -6.63 -3.48 14.21
CA THR A 85 -6.95 -3.82 12.81
C THR A 85 -5.68 -4.15 12.03
N ASN A 86 -5.80 -4.76 10.85
CA ASN A 86 -4.65 -5.00 9.98
C ASN A 86 -3.93 -3.70 9.57
N LYS A 87 -4.62 -2.55 9.61
CA LYS A 87 -4.06 -1.23 9.29
C LYS A 87 -3.05 -0.75 10.34
N GLU A 88 -3.06 -1.28 11.57
CA GLU A 88 -2.13 -0.91 12.65
C GLU A 88 -0.69 -1.38 12.42
N ARG A 89 -0.40 -2.07 11.32
CA ARG A 89 0.97 -2.48 10.97
C ARG A 89 1.37 -2.04 9.58
N ASP A 90 0.56 -1.23 8.92
CA ASP A 90 0.75 -0.88 7.52
C ASP A 90 1.08 0.62 7.43
N GLU A 91 2.31 0.94 7.04
CA GLU A 91 2.80 2.32 6.99
C GLU A 91 2.04 3.21 6.01
N TYR A 92 1.26 2.61 5.09
CA TYR A 92 0.34 3.35 4.21
C TYR A 92 -0.67 4.22 5.00
N TYR A 93 -1.02 3.83 6.23
CA TYR A 93 -1.97 4.57 7.07
C TYR A 93 -1.30 5.54 8.04
N TYR A 94 0.02 5.70 7.95
CA TYR A 94 0.79 6.54 8.86
C TYR A 94 1.23 7.83 8.20
N SER A 95 1.53 8.80 9.03
CA SER A 95 2.24 10.00 8.61
C SER A 95 3.25 10.43 9.66
N THR A 96 3.85 11.59 9.44
CA THR A 96 4.75 12.22 10.40
C THR A 96 4.16 13.53 10.91
N ALA A 97 4.44 13.84 12.17
CA ALA A 97 4.26 15.17 12.74
C ALA A 97 5.60 15.66 13.25
N SER A 98 5.85 16.96 13.09
CA SER A 98 7.09 17.60 13.50
C SER A 98 6.81 18.85 14.34
N VAL A 99 7.67 19.09 15.33
CA VAL A 99 7.64 20.26 16.21
C VAL A 99 9.03 20.87 16.25
N SER A 100 9.18 22.11 15.81
CA SER A 100 10.49 22.78 15.82
C SER A 100 11.02 22.92 17.25
N LYS A 101 12.31 22.63 17.44
CA LYS A 101 13.01 22.87 18.70
C LYS A 101 13.59 24.29 18.65
N LYS A 102 13.10 25.18 19.52
CA LYS A 102 13.59 26.57 19.63
C LYS A 102 14.55 26.67 20.81
N SER A 103 15.30 27.77 20.87
CA SER A 103 16.19 28.09 21.99
C SER A 103 15.45 28.07 23.33
N PHE A 104 16.17 27.76 24.41
CA PHE A 104 15.65 27.67 25.78
C PHE A 104 14.52 26.64 25.94
N ASP A 105 14.64 25.48 25.29
CA ASP A 105 13.68 24.36 25.36
C ASP A 105 12.23 24.73 25.00
N ARG A 106 12.05 25.78 24.18
CA ARG A 106 10.73 26.20 23.71
C ARG A 106 10.33 25.38 22.48
N LEU A 107 9.07 24.96 22.45
CA LEU A 107 8.51 24.22 21.31
C LEU A 107 7.84 25.17 20.30
N GLY A 108 8.20 25.04 19.02
CA GLY A 108 7.59 25.74 17.90
C GLY A 108 6.19 25.25 17.52
N GLY A 109 5.72 25.67 16.34
CA GLY A 109 4.46 25.17 15.78
C GLY A 109 4.52 23.67 15.46
N VAL A 110 3.36 23.05 15.34
CA VAL A 110 3.24 21.65 14.90
C VAL A 110 2.92 21.69 13.41
N GLY A 111 3.70 20.97 12.61
CA GLY A 111 3.32 20.61 11.25
C GLY A 111 3.11 19.11 11.17
N ASP A 112 2.14 18.65 10.39
CA ASP A 112 1.88 17.22 10.21
C ASP A 112 1.63 16.88 8.75
N GLY A 113 1.67 15.60 8.39
CA GLY A 113 1.39 15.12 7.04
C GLY A 113 0.11 14.28 6.91
N TYR A 114 -0.77 14.28 7.91
CA TYR A 114 -1.88 13.32 7.94
C TYR A 114 -2.96 13.63 6.91
N SER A 115 -3.08 14.88 6.47
CA SER A 115 -3.98 15.28 5.38
C SER A 115 -3.75 14.47 4.10
N ILE A 116 -2.51 14.09 3.80
CA ILE A 116 -2.16 13.22 2.64
C ILE A 116 -2.79 11.84 2.79
N VAL A 117 -2.66 11.26 3.98
CA VAL A 117 -3.23 9.95 4.29
C VAL A 117 -4.75 10.00 4.13
N GLN A 118 -5.40 11.09 4.57
CA GLN A 118 -6.84 11.29 4.37
C GLN A 118 -7.23 11.39 2.89
N MET A 119 -6.46 12.13 2.08
CA MET A 119 -6.70 12.24 0.64
C MET A 119 -6.64 10.86 -0.04
N ASN A 120 -5.62 10.08 0.30
CA ASN A 120 -5.42 8.74 -0.24
C ASN A 120 -6.55 7.79 0.19
N ILE A 121 -6.89 7.74 1.48
CA ILE A 121 -8.01 6.93 2.00
C ILE A 121 -9.33 7.35 1.34
N GLY A 122 -9.62 8.64 1.23
CA GLY A 122 -10.85 9.14 0.62
C GLY A 122 -10.96 8.78 -0.86
N SER A 123 -9.84 8.85 -1.60
CA SER A 123 -9.79 8.41 -3.00
C SER A 123 -10.00 6.91 -3.15
N GLU A 124 -9.41 6.12 -2.24
CA GLU A 124 -9.64 4.67 -2.20
C GLU A 124 -11.12 4.35 -1.94
N GLU A 125 -11.71 4.94 -0.91
CA GLU A 125 -13.12 4.72 -0.54
C GLU A 125 -14.07 5.07 -1.69
N TYR A 126 -13.76 6.14 -2.42
CA TYR A 126 -14.51 6.56 -3.59
C TYR A 126 -14.40 5.58 -4.77
N LEU A 127 -13.19 5.12 -5.10
CA LEU A 127 -12.94 4.29 -6.30
C LEU A 127 -13.22 2.80 -6.08
N LEU A 128 -13.09 2.30 -4.85
CA LEU A 128 -13.17 0.87 -4.52
C LEU A 128 -14.49 0.18 -4.96
N PRO A 129 -15.67 0.81 -4.85
CA PRO A 129 -16.92 0.21 -5.33
C PRO A 129 -16.85 -0.13 -6.83
N LYS A 130 -16.44 0.83 -7.66
CA LYS A 130 -16.36 0.64 -9.12
C LYS A 130 -15.25 -0.32 -9.52
N THR A 131 -14.11 -0.27 -8.82
CA THR A 131 -13.04 -1.26 -8.99
C THR A 131 -13.54 -2.68 -8.72
N LYS A 132 -14.31 -2.90 -7.65
CA LYS A 132 -14.87 -4.22 -7.34
C LYS A 132 -15.93 -4.67 -8.32
N GLU A 133 -16.72 -3.74 -8.85
CA GLU A 133 -17.70 -4.01 -9.90
C GLU A 133 -17.01 -4.56 -11.17
N ILE A 134 -15.93 -3.92 -11.59
CA ILE A 134 -15.23 -4.26 -12.83
C ILE A 134 -14.31 -5.48 -12.67
N PHE A 135 -13.47 -5.50 -11.63
CA PHE A 135 -12.41 -6.50 -11.48
C PHE A 135 -12.77 -7.66 -10.55
N GLY A 136 -13.87 -7.53 -9.79
CA GLY A 136 -14.29 -8.51 -8.79
C GLY A 136 -13.85 -8.16 -7.36
N LYS A 137 -14.23 -9.00 -6.39
CA LYS A 137 -14.05 -8.72 -4.96
C LYS A 137 -12.61 -8.85 -4.47
N ARG A 138 -11.78 -9.64 -5.16
CA ARG A 138 -10.39 -9.95 -4.79
C ARG A 138 -9.44 -8.87 -5.31
N VAL A 139 -9.68 -7.64 -4.88
CA VAL A 139 -8.93 -6.47 -5.30
C VAL A 139 -8.50 -5.63 -4.10
N LEU A 140 -7.27 -5.13 -4.14
CA LEU A 140 -6.76 -4.08 -3.27
C LEU A 140 -6.39 -2.85 -4.11
N LEU A 141 -6.63 -1.67 -3.55
CA LEU A 141 -6.28 -0.40 -4.17
C LEU A 141 -5.21 0.30 -3.34
N LYS A 142 -4.28 0.97 -4.01
CA LYS A 142 -3.37 1.93 -3.39
C LYS A 142 -3.42 3.22 -4.19
N THR A 143 -3.69 4.32 -3.52
CA THR A 143 -3.80 5.65 -4.10
C THR A 143 -2.70 6.54 -3.53
N ASP A 144 -2.14 7.38 -4.39
CA ASP A 144 -1.35 8.56 -4.03
C ASP A 144 -1.88 9.76 -4.82
N VAL A 145 -2.44 10.72 -4.08
CA VAL A 145 -3.19 11.86 -4.61
C VAL A 145 -2.44 13.15 -4.31
N LYS A 146 -2.25 14.00 -5.32
CA LYS A 146 -1.82 15.38 -5.15
C LYS A 146 -2.83 16.31 -5.77
N TYR A 147 -3.26 17.33 -5.03
CA TYR A 147 -4.24 18.30 -5.50
C TYR A 147 -3.62 19.68 -5.66
N LYS A 148 -3.27 20.05 -6.89
CA LYS A 148 -2.49 21.26 -7.18
C LYS A 148 -3.36 22.36 -7.81
N LYS A 149 -2.96 23.61 -7.57
CA LYS A 149 -3.32 24.74 -8.42
C LYS A 149 -2.37 24.81 -9.63
N ARG A 150 -2.89 25.00 -10.85
CA ARG A 150 -2.09 24.95 -12.07
C ARG A 150 -1.05 26.07 -12.18
N GLU A 151 -1.37 27.28 -11.73
CA GLU A 151 -0.49 28.45 -11.81
C GLU A 151 0.26 28.74 -10.51
N SER A 152 0.25 27.81 -9.55
CA SER A 152 0.90 28.02 -8.25
C SER A 152 2.26 27.36 -8.20
N GLU A 153 3.32 28.17 -8.10
CA GLU A 153 4.68 27.72 -7.75
C GLU A 153 4.83 27.43 -6.24
N ASP A 154 3.74 27.51 -5.46
CA ASP A 154 3.80 27.23 -4.03
C ASP A 154 4.15 25.75 -3.79
N PHE A 155 5.28 25.55 -3.10
CA PHE A 155 5.77 24.25 -2.70
C PHE A 155 4.74 23.44 -1.90
N PHE A 156 3.80 24.08 -1.21
CA PHE A 156 2.71 23.43 -0.47
C PHE A 156 1.34 23.54 -1.15
N GLY A 157 1.28 24.03 -2.39
CA GLY A 157 0.05 24.18 -3.17
C GLY A 157 -0.69 22.86 -3.45
N TRP A 158 -0.12 21.72 -3.08
CA TRP A 158 -0.74 20.40 -3.15
C TRP A 158 -1.64 20.03 -1.94
N ARG A 159 -1.69 20.86 -0.88
CA ARG A 159 -2.44 20.62 0.39
C ARG A 159 -3.68 21.50 0.61
N LEU A 160 -4.30 21.96 -0.47
CA LEU A 160 -5.37 22.96 -0.37
C LEU A 160 -6.70 22.42 0.18
N GLU A 161 -6.89 21.11 0.14
CA GLU A 161 -8.10 20.40 0.56
C GLU A 161 -7.72 18.93 0.83
N SER A 162 -8.21 18.33 1.90
CA SER A 162 -7.91 16.91 2.23
C SER A 162 -9.06 15.96 1.91
N ASN A 163 -10.26 16.48 1.64
CA ASN A 163 -11.42 15.68 1.27
C ASN A 163 -11.45 15.42 -0.25
N PHE A 164 -11.35 14.15 -0.64
CA PHE A 164 -11.27 13.76 -2.05
C PHE A 164 -12.45 14.22 -2.91
N GLU A 165 -13.68 14.06 -2.46
CA GLU A 165 -14.86 14.49 -3.22
C GLU A 165 -14.89 16.01 -3.42
N LYS A 166 -14.50 16.79 -2.41
CA LYS A 166 -14.37 18.25 -2.55
C LYS A 166 -13.30 18.63 -3.56
N MET A 167 -12.15 17.95 -3.55
CA MET A 167 -11.09 18.16 -4.55
C MET A 167 -11.59 17.85 -5.95
N LEU A 168 -12.30 16.73 -6.11
CA LEU A 168 -12.85 16.30 -7.39
C LEU A 168 -13.87 17.32 -7.91
N ASN A 169 -14.81 17.75 -7.07
CA ASN A 169 -15.80 18.76 -7.43
C ASN A 169 -15.16 20.10 -7.81
N LYS A 170 -14.13 20.55 -7.06
CA LYS A 170 -13.39 21.77 -7.41
C LYS A 170 -12.66 21.64 -8.76
N THR A 171 -12.08 20.47 -9.03
CA THR A 171 -11.39 20.19 -10.30
C THR A 171 -12.37 20.14 -11.47
N LYS A 172 -13.55 19.53 -11.30
CA LYS A 172 -14.61 19.50 -12.32
C LYS A 172 -15.19 20.89 -12.61
N ASN A 173 -15.40 21.71 -11.58
CA ASN A 173 -15.99 23.03 -11.72
C ASN A 173 -14.98 24.10 -12.19
N ASN A 174 -13.72 24.00 -11.76
CA ASN A 174 -12.65 24.94 -12.09
C ASN A 174 -11.41 24.20 -12.65
N PRO A 175 -11.52 23.51 -13.80
CA PRO A 175 -10.46 22.66 -14.34
C PRO A 175 -9.22 23.44 -14.81
N LYS A 176 -9.38 24.73 -15.15
CA LYS A 176 -8.27 25.62 -15.54
C LYS A 176 -7.34 25.96 -14.38
N ASP A 177 -7.89 26.02 -13.16
CA ASP A 177 -7.14 26.47 -11.99
C ASP A 177 -6.67 25.32 -11.13
N ASN A 178 -7.36 24.19 -11.17
CA ASN A 178 -7.14 23.06 -10.27
C ASN A 178 -6.94 21.76 -11.04
N ARG A 179 -6.11 20.88 -10.49
CA ARG A 179 -5.93 19.52 -11.01
C ARG A 179 -5.68 18.52 -9.89
N ILE A 180 -6.04 17.27 -10.17
CA ILE A 180 -5.68 16.11 -9.36
C ILE A 180 -4.66 15.30 -10.16
N GLU A 181 -3.47 15.13 -9.59
CA GLU A 181 -2.53 14.10 -10.02
C GLU A 181 -2.83 12.83 -9.23
N LEU A 182 -3.17 11.76 -9.93
CA LEU A 182 -3.59 10.49 -9.34
C LEU A 182 -2.61 9.40 -9.76
N ASN A 183 -1.87 8.85 -8.80
CA ASN A 183 -1.22 7.55 -8.96
C ASN A 183 -2.12 6.48 -8.32
N LEU A 184 -2.66 5.60 -9.16
CA LEU A 184 -3.59 4.56 -8.78
C LEU A 184 -2.98 3.20 -9.10
N GLN A 185 -2.88 2.34 -8.08
CA GLN A 185 -2.42 0.97 -8.25
C GLN A 185 -3.54 0.00 -7.86
N VAL A 186 -3.97 -0.81 -8.83
CA VAL A 186 -5.02 -1.82 -8.70
C VAL A 186 -4.36 -3.19 -8.65
N TYR A 187 -4.54 -3.90 -7.54
CA TYR A 187 -3.94 -5.21 -7.28
C TYR A 187 -5.03 -6.27 -7.31
N ILE A 188 -5.00 -7.16 -8.29
CA ILE A 188 -6.03 -8.17 -8.55
C ILE A 188 -5.45 -9.55 -8.22
N PHE A 189 -6.08 -10.25 -7.26
CA PHE A 189 -5.64 -11.58 -6.80
C PHE A 189 -6.43 -12.68 -7.51
N ASN A 190 -6.31 -12.69 -8.83
CA ASN A 190 -6.88 -13.68 -9.73
C ASN A 190 -5.84 -14.01 -10.80
N ARG A 191 -5.60 -15.31 -11.00
CA ARG A 191 -4.75 -15.78 -12.09
C ARG A 191 -5.44 -15.56 -13.44
N ILE A 192 -4.64 -15.32 -14.47
CA ILE A 192 -5.05 -15.30 -15.88
C ILE A 192 -4.62 -16.64 -16.48
N ASP A 193 -5.57 -17.54 -16.74
CA ASP A 193 -5.27 -18.91 -17.15
C ASP A 193 -5.02 -19.06 -18.65
N ASP A 194 -5.70 -18.26 -19.47
CA ASP A 194 -5.68 -18.41 -20.92
C ASP A 194 -5.79 -17.07 -21.68
N LYS A 195 -5.69 -17.16 -23.01
CA LYS A 195 -5.76 -15.99 -23.91
C LYS A 195 -7.12 -15.30 -23.87
N LYS A 196 -8.22 -16.03 -23.68
CA LYS A 196 -9.58 -15.48 -23.62
C LYS A 196 -9.76 -14.69 -22.34
N GLU A 197 -9.27 -15.21 -21.21
CA GLU A 197 -9.26 -14.47 -19.95
C GLU A 197 -8.36 -13.24 -20.05
N LYS A 198 -7.17 -13.35 -20.66
CA LYS A 198 -6.28 -12.22 -20.90
C LYS A 198 -7.00 -11.09 -21.65
N GLU A 199 -7.77 -11.41 -22.69
CA GLU A 199 -8.53 -10.39 -23.43
C GLU A 199 -9.69 -9.80 -22.60
N LYS A 200 -10.38 -10.62 -21.81
CA LYS A 200 -11.38 -10.13 -20.84
C LYS A 200 -10.76 -9.16 -19.83
N ARG A 201 -9.54 -9.43 -19.35
CA ARG A 201 -8.80 -8.53 -18.45
C ARG A 201 -8.44 -7.21 -19.13
N ARG A 202 -8.05 -7.24 -20.42
CA ARG A 202 -7.82 -6.00 -21.19
C ARG A 202 -9.08 -5.17 -21.31
N GLN A 203 -10.22 -5.80 -21.58
CA GLN A 203 -11.51 -5.09 -21.62
C GLN A 203 -11.86 -4.46 -20.27
N GLN A 204 -11.71 -5.20 -19.17
CA GLN A 204 -11.94 -4.66 -17.82
C GLN A 204 -11.07 -3.43 -17.51
N ILE A 205 -9.79 -3.46 -17.91
CA ILE A 205 -8.89 -2.31 -17.75
C ILE A 205 -9.36 -1.13 -18.60
N PHE A 206 -9.72 -1.39 -19.86
CA PHE A 206 -10.25 -0.37 -20.76
C PHE A 206 -11.51 0.30 -20.18
N ASP A 207 -12.47 -0.49 -19.71
CA ASP A 207 -13.72 0.02 -19.11
C ASP A 207 -13.44 0.85 -17.86
N PHE A 208 -12.46 0.45 -17.03
CA PHE A 208 -12.06 1.21 -15.86
C PHE A 208 -11.38 2.53 -16.25
N VAL A 209 -10.57 2.56 -17.31
CA VAL A 209 -10.00 3.80 -17.85
C VAL A 209 -11.10 4.73 -18.38
N GLN A 210 -12.12 4.23 -19.07
CA GLN A 210 -13.25 5.06 -19.50
C GLN A 210 -14.00 5.64 -18.30
N TYR A 211 -14.26 4.84 -17.27
CA TYR A 211 -14.84 5.34 -16.03
C TYR A 211 -14.01 6.47 -15.40
N LEU A 212 -12.68 6.34 -15.35
CA LEU A 212 -11.81 7.40 -14.82
C LEU A 212 -11.81 8.66 -15.69
N LYS A 213 -12.01 8.54 -17.01
CA LYS A 213 -12.22 9.68 -17.91
C LYS A 213 -13.54 10.39 -17.62
N ASP A 214 -14.63 9.63 -17.50
CA ASP A 214 -15.96 10.17 -17.17
C ASP A 214 -15.96 10.87 -15.80
N GLU A 215 -15.17 10.36 -14.86
CA GLU A 215 -14.98 11.00 -13.57
C GLU A 215 -14.02 12.20 -13.59
N GLY A 216 -13.40 12.53 -14.73
CA GLY A 216 -12.43 13.63 -14.81
C GLY A 216 -11.13 13.37 -14.03
N LEU A 217 -10.80 12.10 -13.78
CA LEU A 217 -9.59 11.67 -13.07
C LEU A 217 -8.46 11.25 -14.01
N PHE A 218 -8.69 11.25 -15.32
CA PHE A 218 -7.73 10.75 -16.29
C PHE A 218 -6.61 11.73 -16.65
N GLU A 219 -6.86 13.05 -16.60
CA GLU A 219 -5.95 14.05 -17.20
C GLU A 219 -4.50 13.95 -16.69
N TYR A 220 -4.30 13.68 -15.39
CA TYR A 220 -3.00 13.45 -14.76
C TYR A 220 -2.96 12.09 -14.05
N LEU A 221 -3.38 11.04 -14.75
CA LEU A 221 -3.44 9.67 -14.25
C LEU A 221 -2.18 8.87 -14.58
N GLU A 222 -1.61 8.27 -13.54
CA GLU A 222 -0.68 7.14 -13.62
C GLU A 222 -1.38 5.93 -13.00
N LEU A 223 -1.80 4.97 -13.83
CA LEU A 223 -2.51 3.78 -13.41
C LEU A 223 -1.67 2.52 -13.64
N GLY A 224 -1.41 1.79 -12.57
CA GLY A 224 -0.88 0.43 -12.62
C GLY A 224 -1.97 -0.59 -12.31
N VAL A 225 -2.19 -1.56 -13.19
CA VAL A 225 -3.05 -2.72 -12.91
C VAL A 225 -2.18 -3.95 -12.86
N ILE A 226 -2.12 -4.60 -11.69
CA ILE A 226 -1.20 -5.71 -11.40
C ILE A 226 -2.01 -6.95 -11.03
N PHE A 227 -1.83 -8.01 -11.81
CA PHE A 227 -2.39 -9.33 -11.54
C PHE A 227 -1.39 -10.13 -10.73
N ILE A 228 -1.73 -10.40 -9.48
CA ILE A 228 -0.95 -11.21 -8.55
C ILE A 228 -1.59 -12.60 -8.51
N ASP A 229 -0.76 -13.65 -8.55
CA ASP A 229 -1.24 -15.00 -8.39
C ASP A 229 -1.91 -15.20 -7.03
N GLU A 230 -3.12 -15.75 -7.03
CA GLU A 230 -3.92 -15.94 -5.83
C GLU A 230 -3.28 -16.89 -4.81
N ARG A 231 -2.31 -17.72 -5.20
CA ARG A 231 -1.57 -18.60 -4.27
C ARG A 231 -0.81 -17.85 -3.20
N VAL A 232 -0.59 -16.54 -3.35
CA VAL A 232 -0.08 -15.70 -2.24
C VAL A 232 -1.04 -15.61 -1.06
N LEU A 233 -2.31 -15.94 -1.26
CA LEU A 233 -3.35 -15.94 -0.23
C LEU A 233 -3.35 -17.21 0.63
N ALA A 234 -2.62 -18.25 0.21
CA ALA A 234 -2.60 -19.54 0.88
C ALA A 234 -1.81 -19.47 2.22
N PRO A 235 -2.23 -20.21 3.27
CA PRO A 235 -1.65 -20.11 4.61
C PRO A 235 -0.14 -20.32 4.68
N SER A 236 0.42 -21.22 3.88
CA SER A 236 1.86 -21.50 3.87
C SER A 236 2.68 -20.51 3.06
N TYR A 237 2.07 -19.50 2.43
CA TYR A 237 2.78 -18.56 1.56
C TYR A 237 3.96 -17.87 2.26
N ASP A 238 3.78 -17.34 3.48
CA ASP A 238 4.85 -16.64 4.21
C ASP A 238 6.07 -17.54 4.49
N LYS A 239 5.84 -18.84 4.70
CA LYS A 239 6.90 -19.84 4.86
C LYS A 239 7.66 -20.02 3.55
N PHE A 240 6.97 -20.09 2.42
CA PHE A 240 7.61 -20.21 1.12
C PHE A 240 8.33 -18.92 0.70
N ARG A 241 7.73 -17.75 0.96
CA ARG A 241 8.38 -16.45 0.79
C ARG A 241 9.72 -16.42 1.54
N SER A 242 9.73 -16.86 2.79
CA SER A 242 10.95 -16.97 3.59
C SER A 242 11.97 -17.97 3.04
N LYS A 243 11.51 -19.11 2.50
CA LYS A 243 12.40 -20.09 1.83
C LYS A 243 13.04 -19.51 0.57
N ILE A 244 12.27 -18.77 -0.24
CA ILE A 244 12.76 -18.10 -1.45
C ILE A 244 13.88 -17.13 -1.11
N TYR A 245 13.68 -16.25 -0.14
CA TYR A 245 14.72 -15.28 0.27
C TYR A 245 15.99 -15.92 0.83
N ARG A 246 15.95 -17.21 1.21
CA ARG A 246 17.09 -17.95 1.76
C ARG A 246 17.68 -18.97 0.79
N SER A 247 17.09 -19.15 -0.38
CA SER A 247 17.59 -20.09 -1.38
C SER A 247 18.60 -19.40 -2.30
N ASP A 248 19.61 -20.13 -2.72
CA ASP A 248 20.50 -19.69 -3.79
C ASP A 248 19.72 -19.53 -5.09
N GLU A 249 19.84 -18.37 -5.73
CA GLU A 249 19.23 -18.13 -7.02
C GLU A 249 19.96 -18.91 -8.12
N VAL A 250 19.21 -19.31 -9.15
CA VAL A 250 19.73 -19.95 -10.35
C VAL A 250 19.41 -19.09 -11.57
N VAL A 251 20.33 -19.04 -12.52
CA VAL A 251 20.13 -18.36 -13.80
C VAL A 251 19.20 -19.19 -14.68
N VAL A 252 18.16 -18.55 -15.21
CA VAL A 252 17.17 -19.14 -16.12
C VAL A 252 16.98 -18.20 -17.29
N GLU A 253 16.96 -18.74 -18.50
CA GLU A 253 16.63 -17.95 -19.69
C GLU A 253 15.11 -17.79 -19.83
N VAL A 254 14.63 -16.55 -19.90
CA VAL A 254 13.22 -16.20 -20.11
C VAL A 254 13.15 -15.14 -21.20
N GLU A 255 12.49 -15.48 -22.32
CA GLU A 255 12.34 -14.57 -23.47
C GLU A 255 13.69 -14.06 -24.02
N GLY A 256 14.74 -14.90 -23.97
CA GLY A 256 16.09 -14.57 -24.45
C GLY A 256 16.93 -13.75 -23.46
N GLU A 257 16.45 -13.54 -22.23
CA GLU A 257 17.19 -12.84 -21.17
C GLU A 257 17.54 -13.79 -20.03
N GLU A 258 18.74 -13.66 -19.47
CA GLU A 258 19.16 -14.37 -18.27
C GLU A 258 18.58 -13.73 -17.01
N ILE A 259 17.84 -14.52 -16.23
CA ILE A 259 17.12 -14.05 -15.03
C ILE A 259 17.46 -14.94 -13.84
N TYR A 260 17.77 -14.29 -12.72
CA TYR A 260 17.95 -14.96 -11.43
C TYR A 260 16.60 -15.31 -10.82
N MET A 261 16.43 -16.60 -10.51
CA MET A 261 15.17 -17.18 -10.05
C MET A 261 15.42 -18.18 -8.91
N PRO A 262 14.43 -18.44 -8.05
CA PRO A 262 14.54 -19.51 -7.06
C PRO A 262 14.69 -20.89 -7.74
N PRO A 263 15.32 -21.88 -7.07
CA PRO A 263 15.54 -23.20 -7.63
C PRO A 263 14.25 -23.87 -8.13
N MET A 264 14.31 -24.54 -9.27
CA MET A 264 13.14 -25.18 -9.90
C MET A 264 12.39 -26.13 -8.96
N LYS A 265 13.13 -26.89 -8.12
CA LYS A 265 12.54 -27.79 -7.13
C LYS A 265 11.67 -27.03 -6.11
N LEU A 266 12.15 -25.90 -5.61
CA LEU A 266 11.42 -25.04 -4.67
C LEU A 266 10.17 -24.45 -5.33
N ARG A 267 10.30 -23.97 -6.57
CA ARG A 267 9.16 -23.43 -7.34
C ARG A 267 8.06 -24.47 -7.56
N ARG A 268 8.41 -25.71 -7.89
CA ARG A 268 7.45 -26.83 -8.03
C ARG A 268 6.76 -27.18 -6.72
N GLU A 269 7.54 -27.29 -5.63
CA GLU A 269 6.99 -27.56 -4.29
C GLU A 269 5.99 -26.47 -3.88
N MET A 270 6.40 -25.20 -4.00
CA MET A 270 5.56 -24.05 -3.67
C MET A 270 4.29 -24.01 -4.51
N SER A 271 4.41 -24.18 -5.82
CA SER A 271 3.25 -24.11 -6.73
C SER A 271 2.21 -25.17 -6.39
N LYS A 272 2.64 -26.40 -6.10
CA LYS A 272 1.76 -27.50 -5.74
C LYS A 272 1.12 -27.29 -4.37
N VAL A 273 1.91 -27.04 -3.34
CA VAL A 273 1.40 -26.94 -1.95
C VAL A 273 0.44 -25.77 -1.81
N LEU A 274 0.78 -24.59 -2.37
CA LEU A 274 -0.09 -23.43 -2.25
C LEU A 274 -1.38 -23.57 -3.07
N GLN A 275 -1.35 -24.27 -4.21
CA GLN A 275 -2.58 -24.58 -4.96
C GLN A 275 -3.48 -25.52 -4.15
N GLU A 276 -2.94 -26.61 -3.59
CA GLU A 276 -3.70 -27.56 -2.77
C GLU A 276 -4.32 -26.91 -1.51
N GLU A 277 -3.67 -25.89 -0.95
CA GLU A 277 -4.21 -25.09 0.15
C GLU A 277 -5.32 -24.17 -0.33
N LEU A 278 -5.10 -23.45 -1.45
CA LEU A 278 -6.05 -22.51 -2.02
C LEU A 278 -7.35 -23.20 -2.46
N ASP A 279 -7.27 -24.39 -3.05
CA ASP A 279 -8.43 -25.18 -3.49
C ASP A 279 -9.37 -25.58 -2.33
N LYS A 280 -8.86 -25.57 -1.10
CA LYS A 280 -9.62 -25.89 0.13
C LYS A 280 -10.21 -24.64 0.79
N MET A 281 -9.83 -23.44 0.36
CA MET A 281 -10.28 -22.20 0.95
C MET A 281 -11.59 -21.72 0.32
N SER A 282 -12.52 -21.29 1.17
CA SER A 282 -13.72 -20.58 0.73
C SER A 282 -13.38 -19.17 0.24
N GLU A 283 -14.26 -18.58 -0.57
CA GLU A 283 -14.16 -17.17 -1.00
C GLU A 283 -14.03 -16.22 0.21
N LYS A 284 -14.73 -16.52 1.32
CA LYS A 284 -14.65 -15.72 2.54
C LYS A 284 -13.25 -15.76 3.14
N GLU A 285 -12.62 -16.92 3.18
CA GLU A 285 -11.26 -17.10 3.71
C GLU A 285 -10.23 -16.41 2.82
N LEU A 286 -10.37 -16.51 1.50
CA LEU A 286 -9.50 -15.82 0.54
C LEU A 286 -9.59 -14.30 0.70
N LEU A 287 -10.80 -13.75 0.83
CA LEU A 287 -10.99 -12.31 1.09
C LEU A 287 -10.48 -11.88 2.47
N VAL A 288 -10.50 -12.76 3.48
CA VAL A 288 -9.88 -12.48 4.79
C VAL A 288 -8.36 -12.49 4.67
N SER A 289 -7.78 -13.45 3.95
CA SER A 289 -6.34 -13.54 3.71
C SER A 289 -5.83 -12.32 2.95
N MET A 290 -6.49 -11.95 1.85
CA MET A 290 -6.15 -10.77 1.05
C MET A 290 -6.15 -9.49 1.88
N ARG A 291 -7.13 -9.31 2.77
CA ARG A 291 -7.22 -8.11 3.64
C ARG A 291 -6.14 -8.04 4.72
N LYS A 292 -5.36 -9.09 4.94
CA LYS A 292 -4.20 -9.08 5.86
C LYS A 292 -2.92 -8.60 5.19
N ILE A 293 -2.89 -8.50 3.86
CA ILE A 293 -1.73 -7.99 3.13
C ILE A 293 -1.61 -6.49 3.41
N ASN A 294 -0.47 -6.06 3.93
CA ASN A 294 -0.16 -4.65 4.09
C ASN A 294 0.04 -4.01 2.71
N LYS A 295 -0.45 -2.79 2.51
CA LYS A 295 -0.30 -2.06 1.25
C LYS A 295 1.12 -1.59 0.99
N GLU A 296 1.93 -1.47 2.03
CA GLU A 296 3.37 -1.27 1.90
C GLU A 296 4.07 -2.47 1.22
N ASP A 297 3.56 -3.69 1.41
CA ASP A 297 4.12 -4.93 0.84
C ASP A 297 3.73 -5.14 -0.64
N LEU A 298 2.81 -4.34 -1.17
CA LEU A 298 2.35 -4.45 -2.57
C LEU A 298 3.38 -3.89 -3.59
N THR A 299 4.61 -3.59 -3.16
CA THR A 299 5.70 -3.07 -4.01
C THR A 299 6.31 -4.15 -4.92
N TYR A 300 7.14 -3.72 -5.88
CA TYR A 300 7.88 -4.65 -6.75
C TYR A 300 8.71 -5.62 -5.91
N ASP A 301 9.59 -5.08 -5.07
CA ASP A 301 10.47 -5.85 -4.16
C ASP A 301 9.72 -6.58 -3.02
N GLY A 302 8.43 -6.28 -2.87
CA GLY A 302 7.53 -6.93 -1.93
C GLY A 302 6.89 -8.17 -2.54
N ILE A 303 5.55 -8.17 -2.62
CA ILE A 303 4.79 -9.33 -3.08
C ILE A 303 4.87 -9.54 -4.60
N ARG A 304 5.22 -8.52 -5.40
CA ARG A 304 5.04 -8.58 -6.86
C ARG A 304 6.16 -9.29 -7.58
N GLU A 305 7.42 -9.17 -7.14
CA GLU A 305 8.60 -9.62 -7.88
C GLU A 305 8.42 -11.03 -8.44
N TYR A 306 8.06 -11.97 -7.58
CA TYR A 306 7.91 -13.37 -7.92
C TYR A 306 6.46 -13.81 -8.20
N ASN A 307 5.47 -13.05 -7.70
CA ASN A 307 4.07 -13.49 -7.75
C ASN A 307 3.19 -12.67 -8.71
N GLY A 308 3.70 -11.56 -9.25
CA GLY A 308 3.06 -10.86 -10.34
C GLY A 308 3.05 -11.74 -11.58
N GLN A 309 1.90 -11.91 -12.20
CA GLN A 309 1.75 -12.68 -13.44
C GLN A 309 1.75 -11.76 -14.65
N TYR A 310 0.90 -10.72 -14.60
CA TYR A 310 0.78 -9.69 -15.63
C TYR A 310 0.65 -8.31 -15.01
N GLN A 311 1.04 -7.27 -15.74
CA GLN A 311 0.78 -5.88 -15.41
C GLN A 311 0.37 -5.07 -16.65
N CYS A 312 -0.40 -4.02 -16.43
CA CYS A 312 -0.66 -2.96 -17.39
C CYS A 312 -0.32 -1.62 -16.75
N TRP A 313 0.35 -0.76 -17.52
CA TRP A 313 0.62 0.62 -17.12
C TRP A 313 -0.07 1.56 -18.10
N ILE A 314 -0.86 2.47 -17.55
CA ILE A 314 -1.61 3.49 -18.28
C ILE A 314 -1.09 4.85 -17.79
N TYR A 315 -0.60 5.66 -18.71
CA TYR A 315 -0.12 7.01 -18.39
C TYR A 315 -0.86 8.01 -19.26
N SER A 316 -1.54 8.97 -18.63
CA SER A 316 -2.06 10.11 -19.36
C SER A 316 -0.91 10.98 -19.87
N ILE A 317 -1.15 11.72 -20.95
CA ILE A 317 -0.12 12.66 -21.44
C ILE A 317 0.24 13.71 -20.38
N GLY A 318 -0.74 14.17 -19.59
CA GLY A 318 -0.51 15.14 -18.52
C GLY A 318 0.44 14.65 -17.44
N ILE A 319 0.34 13.38 -17.00
CA ILE A 319 1.27 12.85 -15.99
C ILE A 319 2.67 12.61 -16.56
N LEU A 320 2.76 12.23 -17.84
CA LEU A 320 4.03 12.08 -18.53
C LEU A 320 4.77 13.41 -18.64
N GLU A 321 4.07 14.49 -18.99
CA GLU A 321 4.66 15.83 -19.06
C GLU A 321 5.10 16.36 -17.70
N GLU A 322 4.36 16.04 -16.64
CA GLU A 322 4.70 16.46 -15.27
C GLU A 322 5.88 15.70 -14.67
N LYS A 323 5.97 14.37 -14.87
CA LYS A 323 6.93 13.51 -14.16
C LYS A 323 8.04 12.93 -15.03
N TYR A 324 7.81 12.82 -16.34
CA TYR A 324 8.62 12.03 -17.26
C TYR A 324 8.89 12.76 -18.59
N SER A 325 8.90 14.09 -18.58
CA SER A 325 8.96 14.93 -19.79
C SER A 325 10.14 14.61 -20.72
N SER A 326 11.28 14.21 -20.17
CA SER A 326 12.48 13.82 -20.91
C SER A 326 12.37 12.48 -21.65
N SER A 327 11.34 11.68 -21.35
CA SER A 327 11.19 10.29 -21.83
C SER A 327 9.95 10.08 -22.70
N ILE A 328 9.21 11.15 -23.00
CA ILE A 328 7.98 11.08 -23.80
C ILE A 328 8.31 10.74 -25.25
N THR A 329 7.75 9.65 -25.75
CA THR A 329 7.86 9.25 -27.15
C THR A 329 6.68 9.76 -27.98
N LYS A 330 6.80 9.71 -29.31
CA LYS A 330 5.67 9.97 -30.22
C LYS A 330 4.48 9.04 -29.94
N LYS A 331 4.74 7.76 -29.66
CA LYS A 331 3.73 6.75 -29.34
C LYS A 331 2.93 7.15 -28.08
N ASP A 332 3.60 7.72 -27.08
CA ASP A 332 2.92 8.14 -25.85
C ASP A 332 1.96 9.30 -26.08
N ARG A 333 2.30 10.22 -27.00
CA ARG A 333 1.40 11.34 -27.39
C ARG A 333 0.17 10.87 -28.17
N GLU A 334 0.26 9.74 -28.86
CA GLU A 334 -0.83 9.16 -29.65
C GLU A 334 -1.73 8.22 -28.83
N ARG A 335 -1.27 7.73 -27.67
CA ARG A 335 -2.03 6.87 -26.76
C ARG A 335 -3.00 7.69 -25.92
N THR A 336 -4.21 7.89 -26.46
CA THR A 336 -5.31 8.52 -25.73
C THR A 336 -6.12 7.52 -24.91
N TYR A 337 -5.95 6.21 -25.14
CA TYR A 337 -6.74 5.14 -24.51
C TYR A 337 -8.23 5.25 -24.82
N ASP A 338 -8.57 5.68 -26.04
CA ASP A 338 -9.93 5.62 -26.59
C ASP A 338 -10.20 4.29 -27.30
N LYS A 339 -9.15 3.46 -27.47
CA LYS A 339 -9.21 2.15 -28.12
C LYS A 339 -8.63 1.09 -27.19
N ILE A 340 -9.26 -0.08 -27.13
CA ILE A 340 -8.75 -1.23 -26.37
C ILE A 340 -7.36 -1.68 -26.80
N SER A 341 -6.96 -1.40 -28.05
CA SER A 341 -5.61 -1.67 -28.56
C SER A 341 -4.52 -0.96 -27.76
N ASP A 342 -4.83 0.15 -27.08
CA ASP A 342 -3.87 0.91 -26.28
C ASP A 342 -3.60 0.25 -24.92
N VAL A 343 -4.45 -0.71 -24.52
CA VAL A 343 -4.30 -1.48 -23.29
C VAL A 343 -3.46 -2.72 -23.57
N GLU A 344 -2.24 -2.75 -23.04
CA GLU A 344 -1.29 -3.85 -23.21
C GLU A 344 -1.03 -4.55 -21.87
N LEU A 345 -1.13 -5.89 -21.84
CA LEU A 345 -0.77 -6.72 -20.68
C LEU A 345 0.62 -7.33 -20.88
N ILE A 346 1.55 -6.89 -20.05
CA ILE A 346 2.95 -7.30 -20.03
C ILE A 346 3.12 -8.40 -18.98
N LYS A 347 3.81 -9.49 -19.34
CA LYS A 347 4.07 -10.60 -18.42
C LYS A 347 5.23 -10.26 -17.48
N TYR A 348 5.15 -10.68 -16.23
CA TYR A 348 6.31 -10.62 -15.33
C TYR A 348 7.30 -11.70 -15.70
N LYS A 349 8.55 -11.29 -15.93
CA LYS A 349 9.63 -12.21 -16.28
C LYS A 349 10.04 -13.11 -15.10
N LYS A 350 9.94 -12.61 -13.87
CA LYS A 350 10.25 -13.32 -12.63
C LYS A 350 9.09 -14.14 -12.04
N TYR A 351 7.99 -14.33 -12.78
CA TYR A 351 6.86 -15.13 -12.30
C TYR A 351 7.29 -16.58 -11.95
N ILE A 352 7.17 -16.98 -10.68
CA ILE A 352 7.81 -18.23 -10.20
C ILE A 352 6.94 -19.47 -10.35
N TYR A 353 5.63 -19.29 -10.46
CA TYR A 353 4.73 -20.42 -10.34
C TYR A 353 4.69 -21.27 -11.60
N ILE A 354 4.54 -22.57 -11.39
CA ILE A 354 4.49 -23.60 -12.43
C ILE A 354 3.06 -24.15 -12.44
N ASN A 355 2.53 -24.36 -13.65
CA ASN A 355 1.22 -24.97 -13.87
C ASN A 355 1.31 -26.49 -13.88
#